data_AF-D2B6L0-F1
#
_entry.id   AF-D2B6L0-F1
#
_cell.length_a   1.000
_cell.length_b   1.000
_cell.length_c   1.000
_cell.angle_alpha   90.00
_cell.angle_beta   90.00
_cell.angle_gamma   90.00
#
_symmetry.space_group_name_H-M   'P 1'
#
loop_
_entity.id
_entity.type
_entity.pdbx_description
1 polymer ?
#
loop_
_entity_poly.entity_id
_entity_poly.type
_entity_poly.pdbx_seq_one_letter_code
_entity_poly.pdbx_strand_id
1 'polypeptide(L)'
;MPVPAVVRARCRALLPPGEDMRYVLPALSVGSPGMATFLIVVTDRSISVLSTKFFDQDAPTSVYATHARRTRLGPVEFSAGAAIELGDMVFEIDEEYAAVVCAADAEVFAPETLPPDPLPDL
;
A
#
# COMPACT_ATOMS: atom_id res chain seq x y z
N MET A 1 4.69 -0.52 -12.80
CA MET A 1 4.94 0.92 -13.04
C MET A 1 4.95 1.64 -11.70
N PRO A 2 5.89 2.55 -11.43
CA PRO A 2 5.91 3.29 -10.17
C PRO A 2 4.81 4.36 -10.13
N VAL A 3 4.18 4.56 -8.97
CA VAL A 3 3.21 5.64 -8.75
C VAL A 3 3.86 7.00 -9.00
N PRO A 4 3.26 7.90 -9.79
CA PRO A 4 3.85 9.20 -10.12
C PRO A 4 4.18 10.04 -8.88
N ALA A 5 5.28 10.80 -8.93
CA ALA A 5 5.75 11.61 -7.82
C ALA A 5 4.70 12.61 -7.30
N VAL A 6 3.88 13.18 -8.20
CA VAL A 6 2.78 14.08 -7.84
C VAL A 6 1.72 13.39 -6.98
N VAL A 7 1.40 12.13 -7.28
CA VAL A 7 0.44 11.32 -6.51
C VAL A 7 1.03 10.99 -5.14
N ARG A 8 2.32 10.62 -5.09
CA ARG A 8 3.03 10.40 -3.82
C ARG A 8 3.06 11.65 -2.94
N ALA A 9 3.26 12.84 -3.52
CA ALA A 9 3.21 14.10 -2.79
C ALA A 9 1.81 14.38 -2.19
N ARG A 10 0.74 14.11 -2.95
CA ARG A 10 -0.64 14.21 -2.47
C ARG A 10 -0.93 13.23 -1.33
N CYS A 11 -0.48 11.99 -1.45
CA CYS A 11 -0.59 11.00 -0.38
C CYS A 11 0.09 11.50 0.90
N ARG A 12 1.31 12.04 0.78
CA ARG A 12 2.09 12.54 1.92
C ARG A 12 1.38 13.66 2.68
N ALA A 13 0.63 14.50 1.98
CA ALA A 13 -0.13 15.59 2.60
C ALA A 13 -1.29 15.10 3.49
N LEU A 14 -1.72 13.84 3.34
CA LEU A 14 -2.78 13.22 4.15
C LEU A 14 -2.25 12.33 5.28
N LEU A 15 -0.94 12.05 5.30
CA LEU A 15 -0.33 11.21 6.33
C LEU A 15 -0.09 11.99 7.63
N PRO A 16 -0.07 11.31 8.79
CA PRO A 16 0.35 11.92 10.04
C PRO A 16 1.76 12.54 9.94
N PRO A 17 2.01 13.65 10.66
CA PRO A 17 3.33 14.29 10.66
C PRO A 17 4.45 13.32 11.05
N GLY A 18 5.55 13.39 10.31
CA GLY A 18 6.76 12.59 10.54
C GLY A 18 6.68 11.13 10.08
N GLU A 19 5.65 10.74 9.31
CA GLU A 19 5.64 9.42 8.68
C GLU A 19 6.47 9.42 7.40
N ASP A 20 7.38 8.45 7.28
CA ASP A 20 8.19 8.26 6.09
C ASP A 20 7.57 7.21 5.18
N MET A 21 7.00 7.68 4.08
CA MET A 21 6.37 6.87 3.05
C MET A 21 7.38 5.97 2.32
N ARG A 22 7.25 4.65 2.53
CA ARG A 22 8.08 3.60 1.91
C ARG A 22 7.49 3.15 0.59
N TYR A 23 6.22 2.76 0.61
CA TYR A 23 5.53 2.22 -0.56
C TYR A 23 4.18 2.88 -0.78
N VAL A 24 3.75 2.93 -2.04
CA VAL A 24 2.40 3.32 -2.44
C VAL A 24 1.98 2.38 -3.55
N LEU A 25 0.76 1.82 -3.43
CA LEU A 25 0.16 1.04 -4.50
C LEU A 25 -1.32 1.45 -4.70
N PRO A 26 -1.76 1.60 -5.96
CA PRO A 26 -3.18 1.70 -6.29
C PRO A 26 -3.88 0.38 -5.99
N ALA A 27 -5.11 0.47 -5.50
CA ALA A 27 -5.94 -0.67 -5.16
C ALA A 27 -7.40 -0.38 -5.52
N LEU A 28 -8.09 -1.40 -6.02
CA LEU A 28 -9.53 -1.37 -6.25
C LEU A 28 -10.20 -2.28 -5.21
N SER A 29 -11.03 -1.73 -4.35
CA SER A 29 -11.87 -2.59 -3.51
C SER A 29 -13.00 -3.16 -4.35
N VAL A 30 -13.14 -4.49 -4.31
CA VAL A 30 -14.23 -5.22 -4.95
C VAL A 30 -15.08 -5.86 -3.85
N GLY A 31 -16.36 -5.49 -3.75
CA GLY A 31 -17.25 -6.02 -2.72
C GLY A 31 -18.33 -5.05 -2.24
N SER A 32 -18.96 -5.37 -1.11
CA SER A 32 -19.96 -4.51 -0.46
C SER A 32 -19.27 -3.39 0.34
N PRO A 33 -19.69 -2.11 0.24
CA PRO A 33 -20.94 -1.64 -0.38
C PRO A 33 -20.86 -1.28 -1.88
N GLY A 34 -19.69 -1.43 -2.50
CA GLY A 34 -19.50 -1.22 -3.94
C GLY A 34 -18.01 -1.17 -4.32
N MET A 35 -17.75 -0.97 -5.61
CA MET A 35 -16.39 -0.77 -6.11
C MET A 35 -15.90 0.64 -5.80
N ALA A 36 -14.70 0.75 -5.24
CA ALA A 36 -14.06 2.03 -4.97
C ALA A 36 -12.54 1.93 -5.10
N THR A 37 -11.94 2.99 -5.61
CA THR A 37 -10.49 3.11 -5.78
C THR A 37 -9.84 3.69 -4.53
N PHE A 38 -8.65 3.18 -4.22
CA PHE A 38 -7.87 3.54 -3.06
C PHE A 38 -6.38 3.62 -3.42
N LEU A 39 -5.64 4.35 -2.60
CA LEU A 39 -4.18 4.28 -2.55
C LEU A 39 -3.79 3.71 -1.19
N ILE A 40 -3.15 2.54 -1.20
CA ILE A 40 -2.58 1.94 0.01
C ILE A 40 -1.16 2.49 0.15
N VAL A 41 -0.90 3.10 1.30
CA VAL A 41 0.37 3.75 1.61
C VAL A 41 0.99 3.05 2.80
N VAL A 42 2.18 2.48 2.61
CA VAL A 42 2.96 1.84 3.66
C VAL A 42 4.05 2.81 4.09
N THR A 43 4.10 3.11 5.39
CA THR A 43 5.13 3.95 5.98
C THR A 43 6.03 3.13 6.89
N ASP A 44 6.96 3.78 7.57
CA ASP A 44 7.75 3.17 8.64
C ASP A 44 6.90 2.84 9.89
N ARG A 45 5.75 3.50 10.08
CA ARG A 45 4.94 3.42 11.31
C ARG A 45 3.54 2.86 11.13
N SER A 46 2.93 3.01 9.95
CA SER A 46 1.56 2.59 9.70
C SER A 46 1.33 2.12 8.26
N ILE A 47 0.15 1.57 8.03
CA ILE A 47 -0.40 1.34 6.69
C ILE A 47 -1.68 2.17 6.61
N SER A 48 -1.72 3.14 5.71
CA SER A 48 -2.86 4.02 5.50
C SER A 48 -3.57 3.68 4.19
N VAL A 49 -4.88 3.45 4.26
CA VAL A 49 -5.75 3.27 3.10
C VAL A 49 -6.40 4.61 2.80
N LEU A 50 -6.05 5.22 1.67
CA LEU A 50 -6.54 6.54 1.28
C LEU A 50 -7.65 6.39 0.23
N SER A 51 -8.81 6.98 0.49
CA SER A 51 -9.89 7.04 -0.49
C SER A 51 -9.56 8.04 -1.61
N THR A 52 -9.88 7.71 -2.85
CA THR A 52 -9.66 8.61 -3.99
C THR A 52 -10.98 9.18 -4.52
N LYS A 53 -10.91 10.16 -5.42
CA LYS A 53 -12.11 10.66 -6.08
C LYS A 53 -12.68 9.60 -7.00
N PHE A 54 -14.01 9.57 -7.13
CA PHE A 54 -14.74 8.58 -7.93
C PHE A 54 -14.29 8.51 -9.40
N PHE A 55 -13.88 9.64 -9.98
CA PHE A 55 -13.41 9.75 -11.37
C PHE A 55 -11.89 10.02 -11.50
N ASP A 56 -11.16 10.03 -10.39
CA ASP A 56 -9.72 10.32 -10.37
C ASP A 56 -9.03 9.53 -9.25
N GLN A 57 -8.54 8.35 -9.61
CA GLN A 57 -7.81 7.44 -8.73
C GLN A 57 -6.44 7.98 -8.26
N ASP A 58 -5.94 9.05 -8.90
CA ASP A 58 -4.67 9.69 -8.58
C ASP A 58 -4.84 10.91 -7.65
N ALA A 59 -6.08 11.18 -7.23
CA ALA A 59 -6.45 12.24 -6.30
C ALA A 59 -6.96 11.65 -4.98
N PRO A 60 -6.07 11.31 -4.02
CA PRO A 60 -6.50 10.92 -2.68
C PRO A 60 -7.19 12.09 -1.98
N THR A 61 -8.21 11.78 -1.19
CA THR A 61 -9.13 12.76 -0.60
C THR A 61 -9.12 12.73 0.92
N SER A 62 -9.06 11.54 1.51
CA SER A 62 -9.06 11.33 2.96
C SER A 62 -8.46 9.99 3.33
N VAL A 63 -8.07 9.85 4.59
CA VAL A 63 -7.71 8.55 5.19
C VAL A 63 -9.00 7.78 5.46
N TYR A 64 -9.20 6.66 4.78
CA TYR A 64 -10.33 5.76 5.00
C TYR A 64 -10.09 4.86 6.22
N ALA A 65 -8.90 4.26 6.29
CA ALA A 65 -8.49 3.41 7.40
C ALA A 65 -6.98 3.52 7.66
N THR A 66 -6.58 3.21 8.89
CA THR A 66 -5.18 3.09 9.29
C THR A 66 -4.99 1.80 10.05
N HIS A 67 -3.97 1.04 9.64
CA HIS A 67 -3.56 -0.22 10.26
C HIS A 67 -2.15 -0.08 10.83
N ALA A 68 -1.81 -0.92 11.80
CA ALA A 68 -0.45 -0.97 12.34
C ALA A 68 0.53 -1.41 11.25
N ARG A 69 1.78 -0.90 11.26
CA ARG A 69 2.81 -1.35 10.30
C ARG A 69 3.07 -2.87 10.34
N ARG A 70 2.81 -3.51 11.49
CA ARG A 70 2.87 -4.97 11.68
C ARG A 70 1.61 -5.71 11.24
N THR A 71 0.77 -5.09 10.41
CA THR A 71 -0.31 -5.78 9.70
C THR A 71 0.26 -6.37 8.43
N ARG A 72 -0.02 -7.66 8.19
CA ARG A 72 0.42 -8.33 6.97
C ARG A 72 -0.49 -7.92 5.81
N LEU A 73 0.11 -7.57 4.67
CA LEU A 73 -0.61 -7.22 3.45
C LEU A 73 -0.94 -8.46 2.61
N GLY A 74 -0.04 -9.45 2.59
CA GLY A 74 -0.25 -10.71 1.91
C GLY A 74 -1.04 -11.73 2.74
N PRO A 75 -1.33 -12.92 2.17
CA PRO A 75 -0.85 -13.38 0.87
C PRO A 75 -1.48 -12.62 -0.31
N VAL A 76 -0.76 -12.56 -1.44
CA VAL A 76 -1.34 -12.11 -2.71
C VAL A 76 -1.96 -13.33 -3.39
N GLU A 77 -3.28 -13.31 -3.55
CA GLU A 77 -4.03 -14.33 -4.27
C GLU A 77 -4.07 -13.98 -5.77
N PHE A 78 -3.86 -14.96 -6.65
CA PHE A 78 -3.80 -14.76 -8.12
C PHE A 78 -4.93 -15.45 -8.88
N SER A 79 -6.00 -15.86 -8.20
CA SER A 79 -7.05 -16.70 -8.79
C SER A 79 -7.88 -16.00 -9.88
N ALA A 80 -8.12 -14.69 -9.76
CA ALA A 80 -8.88 -13.87 -10.70
C ALA A 80 -8.21 -12.52 -11.01
N GLY A 81 -6.89 -12.47 -10.85
CA GLY A 81 -6.09 -11.24 -10.72
C GLY A 81 -5.40 -11.20 -9.36
N ALA A 82 -4.41 -10.31 -9.19
CA ALA A 82 -3.71 -10.13 -7.92
C ALA A 82 -4.61 -9.43 -6.90
N ALA A 83 -4.89 -10.07 -5.77
CA ALA A 83 -5.71 -9.52 -4.71
C ALA A 83 -5.08 -9.73 -3.33
N ILE A 84 -5.36 -8.79 -2.43
CA ILE A 84 -4.96 -8.85 -1.02
C ILE A 84 -6.15 -8.58 -0.10
N GLU A 85 -6.07 -9.13 1.11
CA GLU A 85 -7.01 -8.82 2.19
C GLU A 85 -6.35 -7.89 3.20
N LEU A 86 -7.00 -6.76 3.51
CA LEU A 86 -6.51 -5.82 4.50
C LEU A 86 -7.68 -5.35 5.37
N GLY A 87 -7.67 -5.78 6.63
CA GLY A 87 -8.84 -5.64 7.50
C GLY A 87 -10.00 -6.47 6.95
N ASP A 88 -11.18 -5.88 6.87
CA ASP A 88 -12.40 -6.54 6.37
C ASP A 88 -12.62 -6.28 4.85
N MET A 89 -11.59 -5.83 4.14
CA MET A 89 -11.67 -5.44 2.73
C MET A 89 -10.77 -6.29 1.85
N VAL A 90 -11.28 -6.64 0.68
CA VAL A 90 -10.52 -7.24 -0.42
C VAL A 90 -10.17 -6.15 -1.42
N PHE A 91 -8.90 -6.11 -1.82
CA PHE A 91 -8.36 -5.16 -2.78
C PHE A 91 -7.70 -5.90 -3.94
N GLU A 92 -8.18 -5.64 -5.15
CA GLU A 92 -7.47 -5.97 -6.38
C GLU A 92 -6.36 -4.95 -6.62
N ILE A 93 -5.20 -5.45 -7.03
CA ILE A 93 -4.01 -4.67 -7.36
C ILE A 93 -3.50 -5.12 -8.73
N ASP A 94 -2.76 -4.25 -9.41
CA ASP A 94 -2.02 -4.69 -10.60
C ASP A 94 -0.92 -5.68 -10.16
N GLU A 95 -0.70 -6.74 -10.93
CA GLU A 95 0.26 -7.81 -10.61
C GLU A 95 1.68 -7.26 -10.38
N GLU A 96 2.01 -6.15 -11.05
CA GLU A 96 3.28 -5.44 -10.87
C GLU A 96 3.51 -4.95 -9.43
N TYR A 97 2.44 -4.73 -8.65
CA TYR A 97 2.51 -4.33 -7.25
C TYR A 97 2.53 -5.51 -6.27
N ALA A 98 2.40 -6.76 -6.73
CA ALA A 98 2.58 -7.93 -5.87
C ALA A 98 3.99 -7.94 -5.24
N ALA A 99 5.01 -7.52 -6.00
CA ALA A 99 6.37 -7.37 -5.47
C ALA A 99 6.45 -6.31 -4.36
N VAL A 100 5.66 -5.24 -4.44
CA VAL A 100 5.59 -4.20 -3.39
C VAL A 100 4.97 -4.75 -2.11
N VAL A 101 3.89 -5.54 -2.23
CA VAL A 101 3.27 -6.24 -1.09
C VAL A 101 4.28 -7.18 -0.42
N CYS A 102 4.94 -8.04 -1.21
CA CYS A 102 5.93 -8.98 -0.70
C CYS A 102 7.11 -8.26 -0.04
N ALA A 103 7.62 -7.17 -0.63
CA ALA A 103 8.70 -6.39 -0.04
C ALA A 103 8.29 -5.74 1.29
N ALA A 104 7.11 -5.11 1.33
CA ALA A 104 6.59 -4.48 2.54
C ALA A 104 6.38 -5.47 3.69
N ASP A 105 5.95 -6.70 3.39
CA ASP A 105 5.82 -7.77 4.37
C ASP A 105 7.19 -8.34 4.78
N ALA A 106 8.09 -8.57 3.84
CA ALA A 106 9.43 -9.09 4.13
C ALA A 106 10.21 -8.19 5.09
N GLU A 107 10.13 -6.86 4.90
CA GLU A 107 10.76 -5.88 5.81
C GLU A 107 10.33 -6.03 7.28
N VAL A 108 9.12 -6.53 7.55
CA VAL A 108 8.58 -6.62 8.91
C VAL A 108 8.61 -8.03 9.47
N PHE A 109 8.35 -9.03 8.62
CA PHE A 109 8.10 -10.40 9.06
C PHE A 109 9.20 -11.38 8.68
N ALA A 110 10.08 -11.02 7.74
CA ALA A 110 11.19 -11.86 7.30
C ALA A 110 12.44 -11.01 6.98
N PRO A 111 12.89 -10.10 7.87
CA PRO A 111 14.02 -9.21 7.58
C PRO A 111 15.32 -9.96 7.31
N GLU A 112 15.47 -11.17 7.84
CA GLU A 112 16.59 -12.08 7.56
C GLU A 112 16.66 -12.57 6.11
N THR A 113 15.56 -12.42 5.35
CA THR A 113 15.52 -12.77 3.92
C THR A 113 15.91 -11.61 3.02
N LEU A 114 16.07 -10.40 3.57
CA LEU A 114 16.51 -9.25 2.81
C LEU A 114 18.00 -9.37 2.47
N PRO A 115 18.41 -8.89 1.28
CA PRO A 115 19.82 -8.80 0.96
C PRO A 115 20.51 -7.89 2.00
N PRO A 116 21.77 -8.21 2.39
CA PRO A 116 22.52 -7.35 3.28
C PRO A 116 22.69 -5.96 2.66
N ASP A 117 22.68 -4.92 3.50
CA ASP A 117 22.94 -3.56 3.07
C ASP A 117 24.31 -3.50 2.37
N PRO A 118 24.39 -3.10 1.09
CA PRO A 118 25.66 -2.99 0.39
C PRO A 118 26.59 -1.91 0.98
N LEU A 119 26.06 -0.98 1.79
CA LEU A 119 26.77 0.18 2.32
C LEU A 119 26.44 0.41 3.81
N PRO A 120 26.74 -0.56 4.70
CA PRO A 120 26.31 -0.51 6.10
C PRO A 120 26.99 0.59 6.93
N ASP A 121 28.14 1.09 6.47
CA ASP A 121 28.97 2.07 7.18
C ASP A 121 28.92 3.48 6.54
N LEU A 122 28.03 3.72 5.58
CA LEU A 122 27.92 5.00 4.86
C LEU A 122 26.96 5.99 5.54
#